data_AF-A0A260A837-F1
#
_entry.id   AF-A0A260A837-F1
#
_cell.length_a   1.000
_cell.length_b   1.000
_cell.length_c   1.000
_cell.angle_alpha   90.00
_cell.angle_beta   90.00
_cell.angle_gamma   90.00
#
_symmetry.space_group_name_H-M   'P 1'
#
loop_
_entity.id
_entity.type
_entity.pdbx_description
1 polymer ?
#
loop_
_entity_poly.entity_id
_entity_poly.type
_entity_poly.pdbx_seq_one_letter_code
_entity_poly.pdbx_strand_id
1 'polypeptide(L)'
;MDAKKLLVATAATLLGLVLIVVVILAPASTTIACAPPSGAAAGAIAPAGSLVKPTASDTTTDSSGFGPRWGTVHQGIDRAGPVGTPIYAFTDGRVAEAGEAAGFGHWIILDHEIDGRTYSTVYGHMFADGVLVSAGQHVSAGQEIGKIGNDGESTGAHLHFEVWEGARLPDGAGTALDPAPWVAKAAEPGTAAQPQTSSSPGAGTGGLNAAQLALAKQTVAIGEAMGVPEQGIVVALATEGQESTYRMLASSNVPDSTNYPHDGIGSDHLSVNQFQQQVTIWGTTEELMNPVTANIKFYTALLKIPGWQSMAVTDAAQSVQGSGHPGAYADDEPLARQLYAQFKGARADLTADDLAAIANNGTGAVATAVVDGGTAPGACTPPAGGSSGGPTFVPGGPFGANVIAAASRWIGTPYAWGGGDSSGPTRGISDGGGAADANGDTSKTGFDCSGLTLYAVFQASGGKITLPHYTGDTSNPGQLGDPRGQPIPFEDKQPGDLIYFGSGGNTHHVGIYTGTEGGQDMLLNAPQSGQTVSIMPLSGWAGEDMYVRRFG
;
A
#
# COMPACT_ATOMS: atom_id res chain seq x y z
N MET A 1 31.23 78.90 7.18
CA MET A 1 30.62 78.81 8.52
C MET A 1 29.67 77.62 8.44
N ASP A 2 30.05 76.47 9.00
CA ASP A 2 29.62 75.97 10.32
C ASP A 2 28.09 75.67 10.36
N ALA A 3 27.56 74.64 11.01
CA ALA A 3 28.14 73.64 11.92
C ALA A 3 27.28 72.34 11.85
N LYS A 4 27.86 71.14 11.87
CA LYS A 4 28.02 70.23 13.02
C LYS A 4 26.72 69.69 13.68
N LYS A 5 26.71 68.34 13.79
CA LYS A 5 26.24 67.50 14.92
C LYS A 5 24.73 67.37 15.17
N LEU A 6 24.16 66.29 15.74
CA LEU A 6 24.53 64.92 16.16
C LEU A 6 23.76 64.63 17.48
N LEU A 7 22.69 63.83 17.38
CA LEU A 7 22.25 62.76 18.30
C LEU A 7 21.97 63.00 19.82
N VAL A 8 21.29 61.99 20.41
CA VAL A 8 20.99 61.73 21.85
C VAL A 8 19.84 62.58 22.44
N ALA A 9 18.66 62.09 22.86
CA ALA A 9 18.10 60.82 23.39
C ALA A 9 18.00 60.72 24.93
N THR A 10 16.78 60.49 25.44
CA THR A 10 16.41 59.87 26.73
C THR A 10 15.01 59.24 26.59
N ALA A 11 14.66 58.24 27.43
CA ALA A 11 13.62 57.24 27.14
C ALA A 11 12.67 56.91 28.31
N ALA A 12 11.61 56.14 27.98
CA ALA A 12 10.75 55.32 28.87
C ALA A 12 9.75 56.08 29.79
N THR A 13 8.51 55.63 30.07
CA THR A 13 7.73 54.40 29.70
C THR A 13 6.24 54.55 30.08
N LEU A 14 5.28 53.96 29.33
CA LEU A 14 4.18 53.06 29.80
C LEU A 14 2.97 52.88 28.82
N LEU A 15 2.77 51.62 28.37
CA LEU A 15 1.53 50.84 28.05
C LEU A 15 0.38 51.35 27.11
N GLY A 16 -0.03 50.47 26.14
CA GLY A 16 -1.45 50.32 25.68
C GLY A 16 -1.73 50.22 24.16
N LEU A 17 -2.32 49.11 23.66
CA LEU A 17 -2.69 48.83 22.23
C LEU A 17 -4.23 49.00 21.96
N VAL A 18 -4.88 48.80 20.79
CA VAL A 18 -4.65 48.04 19.51
C VAL A 18 -5.14 48.88 18.27
N LEU A 19 -5.11 48.38 17.02
CA LEU A 19 -5.46 49.10 15.76
C LEU A 19 -5.95 48.16 14.60
N ILE A 20 -6.25 48.73 13.40
CA ILE A 20 -6.49 48.11 12.03
C ILE A 20 -7.98 47.72 11.73
N VAL A 21 -8.69 47.99 10.60
CA VAL A 21 -8.54 48.68 9.26
C VAL A 21 -8.45 47.79 7.98
N VAL A 22 -9.34 47.99 6.97
CA VAL A 22 -9.41 47.29 5.64
C VAL A 22 -9.96 48.20 4.52
N VAL A 23 -9.50 48.05 3.25
CA VAL A 23 -10.02 48.71 2.00
C VAL A 23 -9.90 47.75 0.78
N ILE A 24 -10.80 47.85 -0.22
CA ILE A 24 -10.87 47.00 -1.45
C ILE A 24 -11.09 47.85 -2.72
N LEU A 25 -10.53 47.45 -3.88
CA LEU A 25 -10.83 47.95 -5.24
C LEU A 25 -10.70 46.83 -6.32
N ALA A 26 -11.39 46.96 -7.45
CA ALA A 26 -11.35 46.09 -8.65
C ALA A 26 -11.30 46.94 -9.95
N PRO A 27 -11.02 46.38 -11.15
CA PRO A 27 -12.10 46.03 -12.10
C PRO A 27 -11.81 44.85 -13.08
N ALA A 28 -12.68 44.65 -14.08
CA ALA A 28 -12.90 43.40 -14.85
C ALA A 28 -12.31 43.32 -16.30
N SER A 29 -12.48 42.17 -16.96
CA SER A 29 -12.19 41.91 -18.39
C SER A 29 -13.22 40.99 -19.09
N THR A 30 -13.35 41.12 -20.42
CA THR A 30 -14.41 40.56 -21.28
C THR A 30 -14.10 39.15 -21.81
N THR A 31 -15.13 38.33 -22.04
CA THR A 31 -15.01 36.98 -22.66
C THR A 31 -15.46 36.96 -24.13
N ILE A 32 -14.77 36.16 -24.94
CA ILE A 32 -15.24 35.64 -26.24
C ILE A 32 -15.17 34.12 -26.15
N ALA A 33 -16.27 33.44 -26.46
CA ALA A 33 -16.33 31.99 -26.51
C ALA A 33 -16.45 31.50 -27.96
N CYS A 34 -15.72 30.44 -28.30
CA CYS A 34 -15.98 29.60 -29.46
C CYS A 34 -16.22 28.17 -28.97
N ALA A 35 -17.37 27.59 -29.32
CA ALA A 35 -17.69 26.19 -29.05
C ALA A 35 -16.99 25.25 -30.06
N PRO A 36 -16.71 23.99 -29.71
CA PRO A 36 -15.95 23.08 -30.57
C PRO A 36 -16.82 22.37 -31.63
N PRO A 37 -16.22 21.91 -32.75
CA PRO A 37 -16.78 20.81 -33.53
C PRO A 37 -16.57 19.48 -32.80
N SER A 38 -17.63 18.67 -32.74
CA SER A 38 -17.63 17.33 -32.14
C SER A 38 -16.88 16.29 -32.98
N GLY A 39 -16.07 15.43 -32.36
CA GLY A 39 -15.54 14.23 -33.02
C GLY A 39 -14.58 13.39 -32.16
N ALA A 40 -14.88 12.09 -32.07
CA ALA A 40 -14.09 11.00 -31.44
C ALA A 40 -13.80 11.12 -29.94
N ALA A 41 -14.50 10.29 -29.14
CA ALA A 41 -14.18 10.06 -27.73
C ALA A 41 -13.00 9.10 -27.59
N ALA A 42 -12.03 9.46 -26.75
CA ALA A 42 -11.06 8.53 -26.18
C ALA A 42 -11.47 8.28 -24.72
N GLY A 43 -11.57 7.02 -24.32
CA GLY A 43 -12.10 6.62 -23.00
C GLY A 43 -11.20 7.07 -21.84
N ALA A 44 -11.82 7.36 -20.70
CA ALA A 44 -11.11 7.71 -19.46
C ALA A 44 -10.77 6.46 -18.63
N ILE A 45 -9.65 6.53 -17.91
CA ILE A 45 -9.08 5.46 -17.08
C ILE A 45 -9.89 5.31 -15.78
N ALA A 46 -10.09 4.07 -15.33
CA ALA A 46 -10.82 3.76 -14.10
C ALA A 46 -9.92 3.85 -12.84
N PRO A 47 -10.48 3.94 -11.62
CA PRO A 47 -9.68 4.04 -10.38
C PRO A 47 -8.79 2.82 -10.15
N ALA A 48 -7.68 2.99 -9.42
CA ALA A 48 -6.80 1.88 -9.05
C ALA A 48 -7.56 0.80 -8.27
N GLY A 49 -7.36 -0.47 -8.63
CA GLY A 49 -8.08 -1.62 -8.07
C GLY A 49 -9.54 -1.76 -8.54
N SER A 50 -9.97 -0.99 -9.54
CA SER A 50 -11.29 -1.20 -10.16
C SER A 50 -11.28 -2.40 -11.11
N LEU A 51 -12.36 -3.19 -11.08
CA LEU A 51 -12.57 -4.27 -12.04
C LEU A 51 -13.34 -3.71 -13.25
N VAL A 52 -12.82 -3.94 -14.45
CA VAL A 52 -13.43 -3.56 -15.74
C VAL A 52 -13.68 -4.82 -16.55
N LYS A 53 -14.84 -4.94 -17.19
CA LYS A 53 -15.16 -6.12 -17.99
C LYS A 53 -14.17 -6.27 -19.15
N PRO A 54 -13.71 -7.50 -19.46
CA PRO A 54 -12.66 -7.71 -20.44
C PRO A 54 -13.14 -7.47 -21.89
N THR A 55 -14.44 -7.31 -22.10
CA THR A 55 -15.08 -6.87 -23.36
C THR A 55 -16.35 -6.07 -23.00
N ALA A 56 -16.79 -5.16 -23.88
CA ALA A 56 -18.02 -4.39 -23.67
C ALA A 56 -19.27 -5.26 -23.85
N SER A 57 -20.23 -5.20 -22.92
CA SER A 57 -21.38 -6.14 -22.90
C SER A 57 -22.39 -5.96 -24.03
N ASP A 58 -22.29 -4.88 -24.82
CA ASP A 58 -23.07 -4.67 -26.06
C ASP A 58 -22.38 -5.24 -27.32
N THR A 59 -21.09 -5.59 -27.23
CA THR A 59 -20.30 -6.18 -28.33
C THR A 59 -20.14 -7.70 -28.23
N THR A 60 -20.31 -8.29 -27.03
CA THR A 60 -20.08 -9.72 -26.80
C THR A 60 -21.16 -10.38 -25.94
N THR A 61 -21.38 -11.68 -26.17
CA THR A 61 -22.37 -12.50 -25.45
C THR A 61 -21.71 -13.74 -24.86
N ASP A 62 -22.10 -14.13 -23.64
CA ASP A 62 -21.61 -15.35 -23.00
C ASP A 62 -22.01 -16.59 -23.83
N SER A 63 -21.03 -17.36 -24.29
CA SER A 63 -21.21 -18.56 -25.10
C SER A 63 -20.86 -19.85 -24.37
N SER A 64 -20.03 -19.80 -23.34
CA SER A 64 -19.63 -20.95 -22.52
C SER A 64 -19.23 -20.50 -21.12
N GLY A 65 -19.47 -21.34 -20.11
CA GLY A 65 -19.16 -21.07 -18.70
C GLY A 65 -18.05 -21.97 -18.14
N PHE A 66 -17.54 -21.60 -16.97
CA PHE A 66 -16.54 -22.36 -16.23
C PHE A 66 -17.06 -23.76 -15.82
N GLY A 67 -16.15 -24.74 -15.70
CA GLY A 67 -16.45 -26.05 -15.09
C GLY A 67 -16.31 -27.29 -15.99
N PRO A 68 -16.68 -28.49 -15.49
CA PRO A 68 -16.36 -29.77 -16.13
C PRO A 68 -17.08 -30.02 -17.47
N ARG A 69 -16.33 -30.48 -18.48
CA ARG A 69 -16.80 -30.88 -19.82
C ARG A 69 -16.01 -32.08 -20.34
N TRP A 70 -16.69 -33.15 -20.74
CA TRP A 70 -16.12 -34.33 -21.42
C TRP A 70 -14.79 -34.89 -20.85
N GLY A 71 -14.61 -34.87 -19.53
CA GLY A 71 -13.41 -35.39 -18.86
C GLY A 71 -12.28 -34.37 -18.63
N THR A 72 -12.47 -33.11 -19.04
CA THR A 72 -11.60 -31.95 -18.75
C THR A 72 -12.41 -30.86 -18.03
N VAL A 73 -11.78 -29.76 -17.60
CA VAL A 73 -12.40 -28.61 -16.91
C VAL A 73 -12.19 -27.34 -17.74
N HIS A 74 -13.21 -26.48 -17.78
CA HIS A 74 -13.12 -25.15 -18.36
C HIS A 74 -12.61 -24.22 -17.27
N GLN A 75 -11.41 -23.67 -17.49
CA GLN A 75 -10.72 -22.80 -16.54
C GLN A 75 -11.12 -21.33 -16.69
N GLY A 76 -11.99 -21.01 -17.66
CA GLY A 76 -12.50 -19.67 -17.92
C GLY A 76 -13.95 -19.64 -18.40
N ILE A 77 -14.36 -18.49 -18.92
CA ILE A 77 -15.61 -18.25 -19.66
C ILE A 77 -15.31 -17.86 -21.10
N ASP A 78 -16.22 -18.17 -22.01
CA ASP A 78 -16.14 -17.74 -23.41
C ASP A 78 -17.15 -16.63 -23.67
N ARG A 79 -16.68 -15.50 -24.20
CA ARG A 79 -17.53 -14.38 -24.65
C ARG A 79 -17.43 -14.26 -26.17
N ALA A 80 -18.43 -14.76 -26.89
CA ALA A 80 -18.48 -14.68 -28.35
C ALA A 80 -18.63 -13.24 -28.83
N GLY A 81 -17.91 -12.89 -29.89
CA GLY A 81 -17.92 -11.55 -30.47
C GLY A 81 -17.25 -11.51 -31.85
N PRO A 82 -17.45 -10.46 -32.65
CA PRO A 82 -16.75 -10.32 -33.93
C PRO A 82 -15.23 -10.31 -33.77
N VAL A 83 -14.52 -10.89 -34.75
CA VAL A 83 -13.06 -10.72 -34.85
C VAL A 83 -12.71 -9.23 -34.90
N GLY A 84 -11.69 -8.82 -34.14
CA GLY A 84 -11.28 -7.43 -34.00
C GLY A 84 -11.97 -6.66 -32.86
N THR A 85 -12.93 -7.26 -32.15
CA THR A 85 -13.55 -6.64 -30.96
C THR A 85 -12.48 -6.40 -29.88
N PRO A 86 -12.34 -5.18 -29.32
CA PRO A 86 -11.36 -4.88 -28.28
C PRO A 86 -11.45 -5.78 -27.05
N ILE A 87 -10.30 -6.22 -26.55
CA ILE A 87 -10.12 -6.90 -25.28
C ILE A 87 -9.43 -5.93 -24.32
N TYR A 88 -10.00 -5.79 -23.12
CA TYR A 88 -9.53 -4.87 -22.10
C TYR A 88 -8.91 -5.59 -20.90
N ALA A 89 -7.88 -5.00 -20.29
CA ALA A 89 -7.31 -5.48 -19.03
C ALA A 89 -8.37 -5.41 -17.91
N PHE A 90 -8.58 -6.54 -17.24
CA PHE A 90 -9.62 -6.70 -16.22
C PHE A 90 -9.41 -5.82 -14.98
N THR A 91 -8.14 -5.60 -14.60
CA THR A 91 -7.70 -4.67 -13.57
C THR A 91 -6.23 -4.30 -13.83
N ASP A 92 -5.66 -3.40 -13.03
CA ASP A 92 -4.26 -3.01 -13.12
C ASP A 92 -3.34 -4.23 -12.96
N GLY A 93 -2.27 -4.34 -13.77
CA GLY A 93 -1.38 -5.50 -13.70
C GLY A 93 -0.12 -5.38 -14.55
N ARG A 94 0.68 -6.44 -14.50
CA ARG A 94 1.89 -6.62 -15.32
C ARG A 94 1.69 -7.81 -16.25
N VAL A 95 2.03 -7.67 -17.53
CA VAL A 95 2.00 -8.77 -18.49
C VAL A 95 3.06 -9.79 -18.09
N ALA A 96 2.62 -10.95 -17.62
CA ALA A 96 3.49 -12.09 -17.32
C ALA A 96 4.00 -12.72 -18.62
N GLU A 97 3.08 -12.92 -19.58
CA GLU A 97 3.37 -13.46 -20.91
C GLU A 97 2.41 -12.88 -21.94
N ALA A 98 2.87 -12.69 -23.18
CA ALA A 98 2.03 -12.33 -24.32
C ALA A 98 2.67 -12.90 -25.60
N GLY A 99 1.93 -13.71 -26.36
CA GLY A 99 2.47 -14.44 -27.51
C GLY A 99 1.77 -15.75 -27.82
N GLU A 100 2.42 -16.60 -28.62
CA GLU A 100 1.93 -17.91 -29.04
C GLU A 100 1.84 -18.90 -27.87
N ALA A 101 0.72 -19.59 -27.73
CA ALA A 101 0.47 -20.56 -26.66
C ALA A 101 -0.34 -21.77 -27.15
N ALA A 102 0.12 -22.96 -26.78
CA ALA A 102 -0.53 -24.21 -27.15
C ALA A 102 -1.98 -24.26 -26.61
N GLY A 103 -2.94 -24.66 -27.45
CA GLY A 103 -4.36 -24.62 -27.15
C GLY A 103 -5.00 -23.23 -27.37
N PHE A 104 -4.37 -22.16 -26.89
CA PHE A 104 -4.92 -20.80 -26.96
C PHE A 104 -4.68 -20.07 -28.29
N GLY A 105 -3.75 -20.53 -29.13
CA GLY A 105 -3.33 -19.80 -30.33
C GLY A 105 -2.36 -18.70 -29.92
N HIS A 106 -2.89 -17.50 -29.65
CA HIS A 106 -2.16 -16.48 -28.90
C HIS A 106 -2.91 -16.09 -27.62
N TRP A 107 -2.13 -15.86 -26.56
CA TRP A 107 -2.62 -15.43 -25.26
C TRP A 107 -1.95 -14.15 -24.74
N ILE A 108 -2.58 -13.56 -23.73
CA ILE A 108 -1.99 -12.59 -22.81
C ILE A 108 -2.29 -13.12 -21.41
N ILE A 109 -1.29 -13.09 -20.54
CA ILE A 109 -1.44 -13.33 -19.10
C ILE A 109 -1.05 -12.05 -18.38
N LEU A 110 -1.93 -11.56 -17.53
CA LEU A 110 -1.66 -10.45 -16.62
C LEU A 110 -1.59 -10.97 -15.19
N ASP A 111 -0.54 -10.61 -14.47
CA ASP A 111 -0.44 -10.77 -13.02
C ASP A 111 -0.88 -9.47 -12.33
N HIS A 112 -1.65 -9.64 -11.25
CA HIS A 112 -2.31 -8.59 -10.51
C HIS A 112 -2.06 -8.76 -9.01
N GLU A 113 -2.03 -7.65 -8.27
CA GLU A 113 -2.23 -7.68 -6.82
C GLU A 113 -3.60 -7.07 -6.50
N ILE A 114 -4.46 -7.86 -5.86
CA ILE A 114 -5.80 -7.45 -5.42
C ILE A 114 -5.88 -7.74 -3.93
N ASP A 115 -6.14 -6.72 -3.10
CA ASP A 115 -6.21 -6.82 -1.64
C ASP A 115 -4.99 -7.53 -0.99
N GLY A 116 -3.79 -7.30 -1.52
CA GLY A 116 -2.54 -7.91 -1.04
C GLY A 116 -2.37 -9.39 -1.39
N ARG A 117 -3.13 -9.91 -2.37
CA ARG A 117 -3.01 -11.27 -2.90
C ARG A 117 -2.73 -11.23 -4.40
N THR A 118 -1.88 -12.15 -4.85
CA THR A 118 -1.62 -12.37 -6.27
C THR A 118 -2.82 -13.06 -6.93
N TYR A 119 -3.27 -12.50 -8.04
CA TYR A 119 -4.21 -13.13 -8.98
C TYR A 119 -3.64 -13.00 -10.39
N SER A 120 -3.98 -13.93 -11.28
CA SER A 120 -3.72 -13.73 -12.73
C SER A 120 -5.02 -13.73 -13.52
N THR A 121 -5.04 -12.99 -14.63
CA THR A 121 -6.07 -13.15 -15.66
C THR A 121 -5.46 -13.58 -16.99
N VAL A 122 -6.18 -14.44 -17.72
CA VAL A 122 -5.74 -14.98 -19.02
C VAL A 122 -6.74 -14.58 -20.09
N TYR A 123 -6.24 -14.16 -21.24
CA TYR A 123 -7.01 -13.77 -22.42
C TYR A 123 -6.53 -14.63 -23.59
N GLY A 124 -7.41 -15.39 -24.24
CA GLY A 124 -7.05 -16.38 -25.27
C GLY A 124 -7.71 -16.18 -26.63
N HIS A 125 -7.27 -16.98 -27.61
CA HIS A 125 -7.77 -17.07 -28.99
C HIS A 125 -7.58 -15.81 -29.86
N MET A 126 -6.68 -14.92 -29.45
CA MET A 126 -6.24 -13.78 -30.28
C MET A 126 -5.42 -14.25 -31.48
N PHE A 127 -5.45 -13.49 -32.57
CA PHE A 127 -4.43 -13.63 -33.62
C PHE A 127 -3.15 -12.88 -33.22
N ALA A 128 -2.02 -13.19 -33.86
CA ALA A 128 -0.73 -12.55 -33.58
C ALA A 128 -0.77 -11.01 -33.70
N ASP A 129 -1.50 -10.45 -34.67
CA ASP A 129 -1.70 -9.00 -34.86
C ASP A 129 -2.80 -8.41 -33.96
N GLY A 130 -3.53 -9.28 -33.25
CA GLY A 130 -4.49 -8.95 -32.20
C GLY A 130 -3.88 -8.86 -30.81
N VAL A 131 -2.61 -9.18 -30.60
CA VAL A 131 -1.88 -8.97 -29.33
C VAL A 131 -1.24 -7.58 -29.35
N LEU A 132 -1.63 -6.68 -28.44
CA LEU A 132 -1.20 -5.27 -28.44
C LEU A 132 -0.22 -4.92 -27.31
N VAL A 133 0.20 -5.92 -26.52
CA VAL A 133 1.09 -5.76 -25.37
C VAL A 133 2.19 -6.81 -25.37
N SER A 134 3.31 -6.51 -24.69
CA SER A 134 4.48 -7.39 -24.59
C SER A 134 4.71 -7.87 -23.16
N ALA A 135 5.35 -9.04 -22.99
CA ALA A 135 5.77 -9.52 -21.68
C ALA A 135 6.61 -8.46 -20.93
N GLY A 136 6.30 -8.26 -19.65
CA GLY A 136 6.89 -7.23 -18.79
C GLY A 136 6.20 -5.86 -18.81
N GLN A 137 5.33 -5.58 -19.78
CA GLN A 137 4.59 -4.32 -19.86
C GLN A 137 3.58 -4.19 -18.71
N HIS A 138 3.45 -2.99 -18.13
CA HIS A 138 2.36 -2.67 -17.21
C HIS A 138 1.12 -2.19 -17.96
N VAL A 139 -0.06 -2.54 -17.45
CA VAL A 139 -1.36 -2.18 -18.02
C VAL A 139 -2.31 -1.70 -16.92
N SER A 140 -3.18 -0.74 -17.25
CA SER A 140 -4.21 -0.23 -16.33
C SER A 140 -5.57 -0.90 -16.54
N ALA A 141 -6.41 -0.92 -15.51
CA ALA A 141 -7.79 -1.37 -15.59
C ALA A 141 -8.54 -0.69 -16.75
N GLY A 142 -9.11 -1.49 -17.66
CA GLY A 142 -9.82 -1.01 -18.84
C GLY A 142 -8.95 -0.55 -20.01
N GLN A 143 -7.63 -0.72 -19.96
CA GLN A 143 -6.74 -0.52 -21.12
C GLN A 143 -6.99 -1.58 -22.19
N GLU A 144 -7.06 -1.20 -23.48
CA GLU A 144 -7.09 -2.16 -24.59
C GLU A 144 -5.73 -2.89 -24.68
N ILE A 145 -5.75 -4.21 -24.51
CA ILE A 145 -4.56 -5.07 -24.50
C ILE A 145 -4.51 -6.05 -25.68
N GLY A 146 -5.67 -6.32 -26.29
CA GLY A 146 -5.78 -7.27 -27.39
C GLY A 146 -7.08 -7.12 -28.16
N LYS A 147 -7.33 -8.02 -29.11
CA LYS A 147 -8.55 -8.08 -29.92
C LYS A 147 -9.01 -9.52 -30.14
N ILE A 148 -10.32 -9.77 -30.03
CA ILE A 148 -10.93 -11.07 -30.27
C ILE A 148 -10.44 -11.62 -31.62
N GLY A 149 -9.89 -12.83 -31.59
CA GLY A 149 -9.51 -13.59 -32.78
C GLY A 149 -10.36 -14.83 -32.95
N ASN A 150 -9.76 -15.84 -33.59
CA ASN A 150 -10.27 -17.20 -33.67
C ASN A 150 -9.08 -18.16 -33.88
N ASP A 151 -8.03 -17.99 -33.09
CA ASP A 151 -6.78 -18.76 -33.23
C ASP A 151 -6.73 -19.94 -32.24
N GLY A 152 -5.83 -20.90 -32.48
CA GLY A 152 -5.69 -22.10 -31.64
C GLY A 152 -6.91 -23.03 -31.69
N GLU A 153 -7.27 -23.63 -30.55
CA GLU A 153 -8.39 -24.59 -30.41
C GLU A 153 -9.76 -23.89 -30.30
N SER A 154 -9.99 -22.85 -31.10
CA SER A 154 -11.26 -22.12 -31.17
C SER A 154 -12.23 -22.69 -32.21
N THR A 155 -13.51 -22.77 -31.86
CA THR A 155 -14.60 -23.23 -32.78
C THR A 155 -15.40 -22.09 -33.42
N GLY A 156 -15.17 -20.84 -33.00
CA GLY A 156 -15.80 -19.63 -33.53
C GLY A 156 -15.30 -18.40 -32.75
N ALA A 157 -15.37 -17.19 -33.35
CA ALA A 157 -14.71 -16.01 -32.78
C ALA A 157 -15.24 -15.64 -31.38
N HIS A 158 -14.35 -15.63 -30.38
CA HIS A 158 -14.64 -15.32 -28.99
C HIS A 158 -13.39 -14.87 -28.24
N LEU A 159 -13.58 -14.20 -27.10
CA LEU A 159 -12.57 -14.12 -26.05
C LEU A 159 -12.77 -15.33 -25.13
N HIS A 160 -11.72 -16.11 -24.90
CA HIS A 160 -11.64 -16.99 -23.73
C HIS A 160 -10.97 -16.22 -22.58
N PHE A 161 -11.61 -16.17 -21.40
CA PHE A 161 -11.16 -15.38 -20.26
C PHE A 161 -11.10 -16.22 -18.97
N GLU A 162 -9.93 -16.32 -18.35
CA GLU A 162 -9.71 -17.03 -17.08
C GLU A 162 -9.37 -16.06 -15.93
N VAL A 163 -9.67 -16.47 -14.69
CA VAL A 163 -9.24 -15.80 -13.45
C VAL A 163 -8.60 -16.86 -12.55
N TRP A 164 -7.43 -16.56 -11.99
CA TRP A 164 -6.65 -17.48 -11.17
C TRP A 164 -6.29 -16.86 -9.82
N GLU A 165 -6.44 -17.61 -8.73
CA GLU A 165 -5.86 -17.28 -7.43
C GLU A 165 -4.43 -17.80 -7.36
N GLY A 166 -3.48 -16.92 -7.04
CA GLY A 166 -2.06 -17.14 -7.30
C GLY A 166 -1.69 -16.90 -8.77
N ALA A 167 -0.41 -17.06 -9.09
CA ALA A 167 0.10 -16.88 -10.44
C ALA A 167 -0.37 -18.00 -11.40
N ARG A 168 -0.74 -17.66 -12.63
CA ARG A 168 -1.05 -18.62 -13.70
C ARG A 168 0.16 -19.45 -14.11
N LEU A 169 1.37 -18.88 -14.01
CA LEU A 169 2.63 -19.48 -14.43
C LEU A 169 3.60 -19.69 -13.25
N PRO A 170 4.41 -20.77 -13.27
CA PRO A 170 4.33 -21.92 -14.17
C PRO A 170 3.04 -22.73 -13.97
N ASP A 171 2.74 -23.65 -14.88
CA ASP A 171 1.55 -24.51 -14.78
C ASP A 171 1.44 -25.19 -13.41
N GLY A 172 0.30 -24.99 -12.73
CA GLY A 172 0.05 -25.50 -11.38
C GLY A 172 0.49 -24.60 -10.22
N ALA A 173 0.97 -23.38 -10.48
CA ALA A 173 1.31 -22.41 -9.43
C ALA A 173 0.08 -21.78 -8.75
N GLY A 174 -1.04 -21.67 -9.46
CA GLY A 174 -2.31 -21.10 -8.97
C GLY A 174 -3.51 -22.03 -9.15
N THR A 175 -4.68 -21.57 -8.71
CA THR A 175 -5.97 -22.27 -8.86
C THR A 175 -6.94 -21.47 -9.70
N ALA A 176 -7.47 -22.06 -10.77
CA ALA A 176 -8.50 -21.44 -11.61
C ALA A 176 -9.81 -21.22 -10.81
N LEU A 177 -10.31 -20.00 -10.84
CA LEU A 177 -11.59 -19.59 -10.26
C LEU A 177 -12.64 -19.45 -11.37
N ASP A 178 -13.92 -19.58 -11.03
CA ASP A 178 -15.01 -19.17 -11.93
C ASP A 178 -14.95 -17.64 -12.17
N PRO A 179 -14.75 -17.17 -13.42
CA PRO A 179 -14.71 -15.73 -13.72
C PRO A 179 -16.06 -15.04 -13.63
N ALA A 180 -17.19 -15.74 -13.75
CA ALA A 180 -18.51 -15.11 -13.90
C ALA A 180 -18.89 -14.21 -12.69
N PRO A 181 -18.66 -14.60 -11.41
CA PRO A 181 -18.87 -13.72 -10.26
C PRO A 181 -17.95 -12.49 -10.20
N TRP A 182 -16.80 -12.52 -10.89
CA TRP A 182 -15.87 -11.39 -10.97
C TRP A 182 -16.31 -10.42 -12.06
N VAL A 183 -16.61 -10.92 -13.26
CA VAL A 183 -17.12 -10.14 -14.40
C VAL A 183 -18.46 -9.48 -14.08
N ALA A 184 -19.30 -10.12 -13.26
CA ALA A 184 -20.57 -9.54 -12.79
C ALA A 184 -20.41 -8.33 -11.85
N LYS A 185 -19.25 -8.18 -11.18
CA LYS A 185 -18.92 -7.04 -10.31
C LYS A 185 -18.17 -5.92 -11.04
N ALA A 186 -17.69 -6.19 -12.26
CA ALA A 186 -16.87 -5.27 -13.02
C ALA A 186 -17.71 -4.23 -13.79
N ALA A 187 -17.16 -3.02 -13.92
CA ALA A 187 -17.75 -1.93 -14.70
C ALA A 187 -17.64 -2.18 -16.21
N GLU A 188 -18.51 -1.56 -17.03
CA GLU A 188 -18.31 -1.60 -18.49
C GLU A 188 -17.07 -0.76 -18.87
N PRO A 189 -16.26 -1.22 -19.83
CA PRO A 189 -15.20 -0.39 -20.40
C PRO A 189 -15.78 0.89 -21.01
N GLY A 190 -15.18 2.04 -20.70
CA GLY A 190 -15.61 3.35 -21.19
C GLY A 190 -16.64 4.10 -20.34
N THR A 191 -17.26 3.48 -19.33
CA THR A 191 -18.08 4.22 -18.34
C THR A 191 -17.24 4.79 -17.20
N ALA A 192 -16.79 6.03 -17.33
CA ALA A 192 -16.08 6.75 -16.28
C ALA A 192 -17.03 7.54 -15.35
N ALA A 193 -16.68 7.61 -14.07
CA ALA A 193 -17.29 8.56 -13.14
C ALA A 193 -17.00 10.02 -13.57
N GLN A 194 -17.99 10.91 -13.46
CA GLN A 194 -17.84 12.33 -13.78
C GLN A 194 -17.23 13.14 -12.59
N PRO A 195 -16.89 14.44 -12.75
CA PRO A 195 -15.64 14.85 -13.40
C PRO A 195 -14.89 15.94 -12.57
N GLN A 196 -13.55 16.02 -12.68
CA GLN A 196 -12.79 17.23 -12.32
C GLN A 196 -11.84 17.61 -13.47
N THR A 197 -11.44 18.88 -13.51
CA THR A 197 -11.15 19.59 -14.78
C THR A 197 -9.74 19.41 -15.34
N SER A 198 -9.65 18.71 -16.46
CA SER A 198 -8.80 18.96 -17.64
C SER A 198 -7.42 19.64 -17.48
N SER A 199 -6.37 18.88 -17.74
CA SER A 199 -5.36 19.24 -18.75
C SER A 199 -5.01 17.99 -19.60
N SER A 200 -4.69 18.18 -20.89
CA SER A 200 -4.67 17.09 -21.89
C SER A 200 -3.32 16.37 -21.94
N PRO A 201 -3.27 15.04 -22.20
CA PRO A 201 -2.02 14.28 -22.20
C PRO A 201 -1.20 14.48 -23.49
N GLY A 202 0.13 14.37 -23.37
CA GLY A 202 1.09 14.33 -24.47
C GLY A 202 2.02 13.12 -24.34
N ALA A 203 2.43 12.55 -25.47
CA ALA A 203 3.35 11.41 -25.50
C ALA A 203 4.68 11.75 -24.82
N GLY A 204 5.13 10.88 -23.90
CA GLY A 204 6.35 11.06 -23.10
C GLY A 204 6.26 10.54 -21.65
N THR A 205 5.05 10.26 -21.15
CA THR A 205 4.80 9.87 -19.75
C THR A 205 4.87 8.37 -19.47
N GLY A 206 5.15 7.52 -20.47
CA GLY A 206 5.24 6.06 -20.28
C GLY A 206 3.95 5.35 -19.84
N GLY A 207 2.80 6.02 -19.86
CA GLY A 207 1.54 5.51 -19.30
C GLY A 207 1.32 5.81 -17.81
N LEU A 208 2.23 6.54 -17.16
CA LEU A 208 2.11 6.94 -15.76
C LEU A 208 0.90 7.86 -15.53
N ASN A 209 0.21 7.63 -14.40
CA ASN A 209 -0.91 8.44 -13.94
C ASN A 209 -0.46 9.76 -13.29
N ALA A 210 -1.40 10.62 -12.91
CA ALA A 210 -1.10 11.94 -12.36
C ALA A 210 -0.32 11.92 -11.03
N ALA A 211 -0.52 10.92 -10.16
CA ALA A 211 0.22 10.79 -8.91
C ALA A 211 1.66 10.30 -9.15
N GLN A 212 1.84 9.32 -10.04
CA GLN A 212 3.15 8.83 -10.46
C GLN A 212 3.98 9.93 -11.15
N LEU A 213 3.34 10.73 -12.02
CA LEU A 213 3.98 11.90 -12.64
C LEU A 213 4.30 13.01 -11.64
N ALA A 214 3.50 13.16 -10.58
CA ALA A 214 3.77 14.12 -9.51
C ALA A 214 4.99 13.70 -8.67
N LEU A 215 5.15 12.41 -8.36
CA LEU A 215 6.34 11.86 -7.71
C LEU A 215 7.58 12.05 -8.60
N ALA A 216 7.52 11.66 -9.87
CA ALA A 216 8.61 11.89 -10.82
C ALA A 216 9.00 13.38 -10.94
N LYS A 217 8.02 14.30 -10.97
CA LYS A 217 8.27 15.74 -10.97
C LYS A 217 8.93 16.22 -9.67
N GLN A 218 8.47 15.72 -8.52
CA GLN A 218 9.05 16.02 -7.21
C GLN A 218 10.52 15.57 -7.14
N THR A 219 10.84 14.37 -7.64
CA THR A 219 12.20 13.82 -7.73
C THR A 219 13.12 14.73 -8.57
N VAL A 220 12.67 15.20 -9.73
CA VAL A 220 13.42 16.19 -10.52
C VAL A 220 13.62 17.51 -9.76
N ALA A 221 12.57 18.05 -9.14
CA ALA A 221 12.63 19.31 -8.41
C ALA A 221 13.62 19.25 -7.23
N ILE A 222 13.61 18.16 -6.45
CA ILE A 222 14.51 17.96 -5.31
C ILE A 222 15.95 17.73 -5.77
N GLY A 223 16.17 16.93 -6.82
CA GLY A 223 17.50 16.73 -7.41
C GLY A 223 18.11 18.05 -7.87
N GLU A 224 17.34 18.86 -8.59
CA GLU A 224 17.74 20.23 -8.99
C GLU A 224 17.93 21.15 -7.78
N ALA A 225 17.12 21.02 -6.72
CA ALA A 225 17.25 21.79 -5.47
C ALA A 225 18.59 21.51 -4.77
N MET A 226 18.96 20.24 -4.68
CA MET A 226 20.22 19.74 -4.11
C MET A 226 21.44 19.97 -5.02
N GLY A 227 21.23 20.41 -6.27
CA GLY A 227 22.31 20.64 -7.25
C GLY A 227 22.86 19.34 -7.88
N VAL A 228 22.05 18.27 -7.89
CA VAL A 228 22.41 16.99 -8.51
C VAL A 228 22.41 17.16 -10.04
N PRO A 229 23.49 16.78 -10.75
CA PRO A 229 23.53 16.79 -12.21
C PRO A 229 22.46 15.89 -12.84
N GLU A 230 22.06 16.21 -14.08
CA GLU A 230 21.08 15.45 -14.89
C GLU A 230 21.22 13.92 -14.80
N GLN A 231 22.44 13.38 -14.96
CA GLN A 231 22.70 11.94 -14.88
C GLN A 231 22.24 11.33 -13.54
N GLY A 232 22.38 12.06 -12.42
CA GLY A 232 21.99 11.58 -11.09
C GLY A 232 20.48 11.63 -10.88
N ILE A 233 19.81 12.60 -11.49
CA ILE A 233 18.34 12.70 -11.48
C ILE A 233 17.73 11.58 -12.34
N VAL A 234 18.32 11.29 -13.51
CA VAL A 234 17.94 10.14 -14.34
C VAL A 234 18.16 8.82 -13.60
N VAL A 235 19.24 8.68 -12.83
CA VAL A 235 19.46 7.50 -11.96
C VAL A 235 18.38 7.34 -10.90
N ALA A 236 17.95 8.43 -10.25
CA ALA A 236 16.83 8.36 -9.30
C ALA A 236 15.53 7.95 -9.99
N LEU A 237 15.15 8.60 -11.10
CA LEU A 237 13.93 8.28 -11.83
C LEU A 237 13.92 6.83 -12.34
N ALA A 238 15.02 6.33 -12.91
CA ALA A 238 15.11 4.94 -13.36
C ALA A 238 15.01 3.94 -12.19
N THR A 239 15.48 4.34 -11.00
CA THR A 239 15.26 3.57 -9.77
C THR A 239 13.78 3.56 -9.39
N GLU A 240 13.09 4.72 -9.38
CA GLU A 240 11.67 4.79 -9.04
C GLU A 240 10.78 3.99 -10.01
N GLY A 241 11.11 3.98 -11.30
CA GLY A 241 10.45 3.15 -12.31
C GLY A 241 10.55 1.66 -11.99
N GLN A 242 11.77 1.17 -11.75
CA GLN A 242 12.05 -0.23 -11.49
C GLN A 242 11.54 -0.72 -10.11
N GLU A 243 11.69 0.09 -9.06
CA GLU A 243 11.39 -0.32 -7.69
C GLU A 243 9.88 -0.24 -7.36
N SER A 244 9.16 0.72 -7.94
CA SER A 244 7.75 0.96 -7.57
C SER A 244 6.83 1.35 -8.73
N THR A 245 7.36 1.52 -9.94
CA THR A 245 6.67 2.23 -11.03
C THR A 245 6.23 3.63 -10.61
N TYR A 246 7.13 4.37 -9.95
CA TYR A 246 6.89 5.73 -9.41
C TYR A 246 5.69 5.78 -8.43
N ARG A 247 5.48 4.75 -7.60
CA ARG A 247 4.40 4.69 -6.61
C ARG A 247 4.95 4.83 -5.21
N MET A 248 4.29 5.64 -4.39
CA MET A 248 4.60 5.75 -2.97
C MET A 248 4.08 4.50 -2.23
N LEU A 249 4.85 3.41 -2.22
CA LEU A 249 4.40 2.13 -1.66
C LEU A 249 4.61 2.04 -0.14
N ALA A 250 3.57 1.64 0.60
CA ALA A 250 3.71 1.06 1.93
C ALA A 250 4.17 -0.41 1.82
N SER A 251 4.42 -1.09 2.94
CA SER A 251 4.76 -2.52 2.96
C SER A 251 4.05 -3.31 4.05
N SER A 252 3.58 -4.50 3.70
CA SER A 252 3.00 -5.47 4.63
C SER A 252 3.98 -5.88 5.73
N ASN A 253 5.27 -5.85 5.43
CA ASN A 253 6.34 -6.23 6.36
C ASN A 253 6.82 -5.04 7.21
N VAL A 254 6.39 -3.83 6.88
CA VAL A 254 6.57 -2.61 7.69
C VAL A 254 5.18 -2.05 8.04
N PRO A 255 4.39 -2.69 8.93
CA PRO A 255 2.95 -2.37 9.07
C PRO A 255 2.67 -0.89 9.38
N ASP A 256 3.56 -0.24 10.13
CA ASP A 256 3.44 1.18 10.49
C ASP A 256 3.43 2.10 9.25
N SER A 257 3.98 1.66 8.12
CA SER A 257 4.01 2.40 6.84
C SER A 257 2.61 2.65 6.27
N THR A 258 1.68 1.73 6.47
CA THR A 258 0.30 1.84 5.95
C THR A 258 -0.49 3.02 6.54
N ASN A 259 0.01 3.65 7.62
CA ASN A 259 -0.59 4.83 8.24
C ASN A 259 -0.20 6.16 7.57
N TYR A 260 0.73 6.12 6.60
CA TYR A 260 1.14 7.27 5.80
C TYR A 260 0.46 7.23 4.43
N PRO A 261 0.29 8.37 3.72
CA PRO A 261 -0.24 8.37 2.36
C PRO A 261 0.58 7.46 1.44
N HIS A 262 -0.09 6.53 0.76
CA HIS A 262 0.55 5.53 -0.11
C HIS A 262 -0.37 5.13 -1.27
N ASP A 263 0.24 4.76 -2.39
CA ASP A 263 -0.44 4.35 -3.64
C ASP A 263 -0.65 2.83 -3.73
N GLY A 264 -0.15 2.06 -2.77
CA GLY A 264 -0.22 0.61 -2.71
C GLY A 264 0.60 0.02 -1.57
N ILE A 265 0.51 -1.30 -1.38
CA ILE A 265 1.23 -2.05 -0.35
C ILE A 265 2.05 -3.13 -1.05
N GLY A 266 3.38 -3.04 -0.97
CA GLY A 266 4.29 -4.11 -1.39
C GLY A 266 4.58 -5.10 -0.26
N SER A 267 5.38 -6.12 -0.54
CA SER A 267 5.78 -7.15 0.44
C SER A 267 7.27 -7.51 0.40
N ASP A 268 8.10 -6.73 -0.31
CA ASP A 268 9.53 -6.97 -0.35
C ASP A 268 10.21 -6.56 0.98
N HIS A 269 11.08 -7.45 1.47
CA HIS A 269 11.91 -7.31 2.67
C HIS A 269 11.30 -6.43 3.78
N LEU A 270 11.90 -5.27 4.06
CA LEU A 270 11.36 -4.21 4.92
C LEU A 270 11.32 -2.89 4.14
N SER A 271 11.10 -3.02 2.83
CA SER A 271 11.20 -2.00 1.80
C SER A 271 9.94 -1.14 1.78
N VAL A 272 10.08 0.18 1.70
CA VAL A 272 8.96 1.13 1.57
C VAL A 272 9.31 2.25 0.59
N ASN A 273 8.33 3.06 0.22
CA ASN A 273 8.43 4.23 -0.66
C ASN A 273 8.76 3.94 -2.12
N GLN A 274 8.82 5.01 -2.91
CA GLN A 274 8.98 4.94 -4.36
C GLN A 274 10.35 4.39 -4.81
N PHE A 275 11.32 4.32 -3.89
CA PHE A 275 12.62 3.69 -4.07
C PHE A 275 12.74 2.31 -3.38
N GLN A 276 11.67 1.76 -2.77
CA GLN A 276 11.73 0.51 -1.99
C GLN A 276 12.88 0.49 -0.94
N GLN A 277 13.13 1.63 -0.30
CA GLN A 277 14.16 1.78 0.72
C GLN A 277 13.79 1.03 2.00
N GLN A 278 14.68 0.14 2.48
CA GLN A 278 14.46 -0.61 3.72
C GLN A 278 14.59 0.26 4.98
N VAL A 279 13.59 0.22 5.86
CA VAL A 279 13.57 0.99 7.13
C VAL A 279 14.66 0.60 8.14
N THR A 280 15.33 -0.53 7.94
CA THR A 280 16.49 -0.96 8.75
C THR A 280 17.81 -0.36 8.30
N ILE A 281 17.87 0.19 7.08
CA ILE A 281 19.11 0.66 6.43
C ILE A 281 19.05 2.17 6.20
N TRP A 282 17.91 2.68 5.73
CA TRP A 282 17.80 4.03 5.17
C TRP A 282 17.27 5.09 6.14
N GLY A 283 16.42 4.72 7.10
CA GLY A 283 15.76 5.67 8.01
C GLY A 283 14.51 5.10 8.66
N THR A 284 13.86 5.89 9.51
CA THR A 284 12.59 5.46 10.14
C THR A 284 11.45 5.39 9.11
N THR A 285 10.39 4.65 9.42
CA THR A 285 9.18 4.62 8.57
C THR A 285 8.61 6.01 8.32
N GLU A 286 8.64 6.91 9.30
CA GLU A 286 8.21 8.31 9.17
C GLU A 286 9.06 9.09 8.16
N GLU A 287 10.39 8.92 8.22
CA GLU A 287 11.31 9.53 7.26
C GLU A 287 11.15 8.95 5.85
N LEU A 288 10.97 7.64 5.72
CA LEU A 288 10.94 6.97 4.42
C LEU A 288 9.59 7.08 3.72
N MET A 289 8.47 7.12 4.46
CA MET A 289 7.14 7.38 3.88
C MET A 289 6.90 8.86 3.54
N ASN A 290 7.90 9.72 3.73
CA ASN A 290 7.91 11.07 3.19
C ASN A 290 8.75 11.09 1.89
N PRO A 291 8.13 11.25 0.71
CA PRO A 291 8.83 11.12 -0.57
C PRO A 291 9.90 12.21 -0.79
N VAL A 292 9.83 13.33 -0.08
CA VAL A 292 10.89 14.36 -0.04
C VAL A 292 12.14 13.84 0.64
N THR A 293 11.97 13.24 1.82
CA THR A 293 13.08 12.71 2.63
C THR A 293 13.67 11.45 2.01
N ALA A 294 12.84 10.59 1.39
CA ALA A 294 13.28 9.45 0.58
C ALA A 294 14.22 9.87 -0.56
N ASN A 295 13.82 10.91 -1.32
CA ASN A 295 14.63 11.52 -2.38
C ASN A 295 15.96 12.07 -1.87
N ILE A 296 15.93 12.86 -0.79
CA ILE A 296 17.13 13.44 -0.18
C ILE A 296 18.10 12.34 0.26
N LYS A 297 17.59 11.26 0.88
CA LYS A 297 18.40 10.10 1.29
C LYS A 297 19.01 9.39 0.08
N PHE A 298 18.25 9.15 -0.98
CA PHE A 298 18.73 8.55 -2.23
C PHE A 298 19.87 9.38 -2.85
N TYR A 299 19.66 10.67 -3.08
CA TYR A 299 20.70 11.55 -3.64
C TYR A 299 21.92 11.68 -2.71
N THR A 300 21.72 11.70 -1.40
CA THR A 300 22.81 11.72 -0.41
C THR A 300 23.64 10.44 -0.42
N ALA A 301 23.05 9.29 -0.78
CA ALA A 301 23.79 8.05 -1.00
C ALA A 301 24.53 8.08 -2.34
N LEU A 302 23.85 8.42 -3.45
CA LEU A 302 24.44 8.52 -4.79
C LEU A 302 25.67 9.43 -4.82
N LEU A 303 25.58 10.62 -4.23
CA LEU A 303 26.67 11.60 -4.20
C LEU A 303 27.93 11.14 -3.46
N LYS A 304 27.87 10.07 -2.65
CA LYS A 304 29.03 9.48 -1.96
C LYS A 304 29.77 8.44 -2.79
N ILE A 305 29.21 7.96 -3.90
CA ILE A 305 29.77 6.89 -4.73
C ILE A 305 30.86 7.45 -5.65
N PRO A 306 32.13 7.01 -5.57
CA PRO A 306 33.18 7.53 -6.44
C PRO A 306 32.93 7.22 -7.92
N GLY A 307 32.88 8.25 -8.77
CA GLY A 307 32.77 8.10 -10.22
C GLY A 307 31.35 7.83 -10.76
N TRP A 308 30.31 7.94 -9.92
CA TRP A 308 28.91 7.69 -10.31
C TRP A 308 28.47 8.49 -11.55
N GLN A 309 29.04 9.68 -11.77
CA GLN A 309 28.72 10.58 -12.88
C GLN A 309 29.02 9.97 -14.26
N SER A 310 29.90 8.96 -14.31
CA SER A 310 30.34 8.25 -15.52
C SER A 310 29.87 6.79 -15.59
N MET A 311 29.13 6.32 -14.59
CA MET A 311 28.54 4.97 -14.60
C MET A 311 27.32 4.91 -15.53
N ALA A 312 27.02 3.71 -16.04
CA ALA A 312 25.71 3.45 -16.63
C ALA A 312 24.62 3.66 -15.56
N VAL A 313 23.39 3.97 -16.00
CA VAL A 313 22.29 4.27 -15.05
C VAL A 313 22.03 3.09 -14.12
N THR A 314 22.03 1.87 -14.66
CA THR A 314 21.85 0.64 -13.86
C THR A 314 22.98 0.40 -12.87
N ASP A 315 24.24 0.65 -13.24
CA ASP A 315 25.38 0.47 -12.34
C ASP A 315 25.35 1.47 -11.18
N ALA A 316 24.95 2.72 -11.46
CA ALA A 316 24.80 3.77 -10.46
C ALA A 316 23.62 3.48 -9.52
N ALA A 317 22.44 3.16 -10.05
CA ALA A 317 21.26 2.78 -9.27
C ALA A 317 21.55 1.57 -8.37
N GLN A 318 22.14 0.52 -8.94
CA GLN A 318 22.58 -0.65 -8.20
C GLN A 318 23.59 -0.34 -7.10
N SER A 319 24.54 0.57 -7.35
CA SER A 319 25.54 0.97 -6.35
C SER A 319 24.93 1.80 -5.20
N VAL A 320 23.74 2.38 -5.40
CA VAL A 320 22.96 3.05 -4.35
C VAL A 320 22.11 2.06 -3.56
N GLN A 321 21.36 1.19 -4.24
CA GLN A 321 20.38 0.29 -3.62
C GLN A 321 20.96 -1.03 -3.09
N GLY A 322 21.95 -1.59 -3.78
CA GLY A 322 22.48 -2.92 -3.47
C GLY A 322 21.51 -4.08 -3.75
N SER A 323 20.64 -3.94 -4.76
CA SER A 323 19.58 -4.93 -5.06
C SER A 323 20.13 -6.29 -5.53
N GLY A 324 19.27 -7.31 -5.55
CA GLY A 324 19.61 -8.63 -6.10
C GLY A 324 19.69 -8.70 -7.64
N HIS A 325 19.26 -7.66 -8.35
CA HIS A 325 18.99 -7.70 -9.80
C HIS A 325 19.66 -6.51 -10.54
N PRO A 326 20.99 -6.49 -10.65
CA PRO A 326 21.78 -5.30 -11.00
C PRO A 326 21.59 -4.74 -12.43
N GLY A 327 20.89 -5.45 -13.31
CA GLY A 327 20.68 -5.04 -14.71
C GLY A 327 19.30 -4.46 -15.02
N ALA A 328 18.34 -4.52 -14.08
CA ALA A 328 16.94 -4.27 -14.37
C ALA A 328 16.64 -2.77 -14.67
N TYR A 329 17.27 -1.86 -13.93
CA TYR A 329 17.14 -0.40 -14.12
C TYR A 329 17.53 0.12 -15.51
N ALA A 330 18.19 -0.70 -16.35
CA ALA A 330 18.52 -0.33 -17.72
C ALA A 330 17.27 -0.18 -18.61
N ASP A 331 16.21 -0.94 -18.32
CA ASP A 331 14.95 -0.91 -19.07
C ASP A 331 14.14 0.37 -18.79
N ASP A 332 14.31 0.98 -17.61
CA ASP A 332 13.67 2.24 -17.20
C ASP A 332 14.42 3.51 -17.66
N GLU A 333 15.70 3.42 -18.02
CA GLU A 333 16.50 4.59 -18.44
C GLU A 333 15.84 5.44 -19.56
N PRO A 334 15.22 4.85 -20.62
CA PRO A 334 14.55 5.62 -21.66
C PRO A 334 13.35 6.45 -21.16
N LEU A 335 12.60 5.95 -20.18
CA LEU A 335 11.48 6.68 -19.57
C LEU A 335 11.99 7.74 -18.58
N ALA A 336 12.96 7.38 -17.74
CA ALA A 336 13.61 8.30 -16.82
C ALA A 336 14.19 9.55 -17.53
N ARG A 337 14.80 9.38 -18.71
CA ARG A 337 15.28 10.50 -19.53
C ARG A 337 14.15 11.35 -20.12
N GLN A 338 13.01 10.76 -20.48
CA GLN A 338 11.82 11.49 -20.94
C GLN A 338 11.19 12.30 -19.81
N LEU A 339 11.01 11.71 -18.63
CA LEU A 339 10.46 12.38 -17.44
C LEU A 339 11.38 13.51 -16.96
N TYR A 340 12.70 13.31 -16.96
CA TYR A 340 13.64 14.40 -16.71
C TYR A 340 13.50 15.52 -17.73
N ALA A 341 13.45 15.21 -19.03
CA ALA A 341 13.29 16.23 -20.07
C ALA A 341 11.95 16.99 -19.96
N GLN A 342 10.88 16.32 -19.51
CA GLN A 342 9.56 16.90 -19.29
C GLN A 342 9.52 17.83 -18.07
N PHE A 343 10.20 17.47 -16.97
CA PHE A 343 10.14 18.20 -15.69
C PHE A 343 11.38 19.05 -15.37
N LYS A 344 12.35 19.14 -16.29
CA LYS A 344 13.54 19.98 -16.14
C LYS A 344 13.16 21.43 -15.85
N GLY A 345 13.70 21.99 -14.76
CA GLY A 345 13.34 23.30 -14.22
C GLY A 345 12.25 23.27 -13.14
N ALA A 346 11.70 22.11 -12.76
CA ALA A 346 10.69 21.98 -11.71
C ALA A 346 11.17 22.47 -10.33
N ARG A 347 12.48 22.70 -10.12
CA ARG A 347 12.97 23.48 -8.96
C ARG A 347 12.27 24.84 -8.80
N ALA A 348 11.83 25.46 -9.89
CA ALA A 348 11.13 26.74 -9.87
C ALA A 348 9.77 26.70 -9.17
N ASP A 349 9.18 25.51 -9.02
CA ASP A 349 7.87 25.30 -8.38
C ASP A 349 7.99 25.11 -6.86
N LEU A 350 9.22 25.02 -6.31
CA LEU A 350 9.47 24.87 -4.87
C LEU A 350 9.31 26.20 -4.13
N THR A 351 8.62 26.17 -2.99
CA THR A 351 8.53 27.33 -2.10
C THR A 351 9.82 27.56 -1.30
N ALA A 352 9.90 28.70 -0.62
CA ALA A 352 11.02 28.99 0.28
C ALA A 352 11.12 27.98 1.45
N ASP A 353 9.98 27.45 1.92
CA ASP A 353 9.93 26.49 3.00
C ASP A 353 10.35 25.09 2.53
N ASP A 354 10.00 24.69 1.30
CA ASP A 354 10.47 23.43 0.70
C ASP A 354 11.97 23.45 0.49
N LEU A 355 12.52 24.57 -0.04
CA LEU A 355 13.95 24.77 -0.18
C LEU A 355 14.68 24.75 1.18
N ALA A 356 14.06 25.28 2.23
CA ALA A 356 14.60 25.21 3.59
C ALA A 356 14.55 23.79 4.16
N ALA A 357 13.47 23.03 3.92
CA ALA A 357 13.34 21.64 4.36
C ALA A 357 14.37 20.74 3.66
N ILE A 358 14.56 20.90 2.34
CA ILE A 358 15.57 20.20 1.55
C ILE A 358 16.98 20.52 2.06
N ALA A 359 17.29 21.79 2.35
CA ALA A 359 18.57 22.19 2.92
C ALA A 359 18.83 21.63 4.33
N ASN A 360 17.78 21.28 5.07
CA ASN A 360 17.84 20.68 6.41
C ASN A 360 17.64 19.14 6.39
N ASN A 361 18.02 18.46 5.30
CA ASN A 361 17.92 17.01 5.10
C ASN A 361 16.48 16.43 5.25
N GLY A 362 15.45 17.22 4.95
CA GLY A 362 14.05 16.82 5.11
C GLY A 362 13.46 17.11 6.50
N THR A 363 14.23 17.70 7.43
CA THR A 363 13.74 18.08 8.76
C THR A 363 12.64 19.12 8.64
N GLY A 364 11.40 18.76 9.01
CA GLY A 364 10.22 19.61 8.88
C GLY A 364 9.56 19.58 7.49
N ALA A 365 10.00 18.72 6.57
CA ALA A 365 9.33 18.53 5.28
C ALA A 365 7.92 17.95 5.47
N VAL A 366 6.94 18.53 4.79
CA VAL A 366 5.60 17.95 4.62
C VAL A 366 5.56 17.19 3.30
N ALA A 367 4.93 16.01 3.25
CA ALA A 367 4.94 15.14 2.07
C ALA A 367 4.30 15.78 0.82
N THR A 368 3.51 16.84 1.02
CA THR A 368 2.83 17.62 -0.01
C THR A 368 3.71 18.67 -0.70
N ALA A 369 5.00 18.80 -0.36
CA ALA A 369 5.91 19.89 -0.76
C ALA A 369 6.00 20.22 -2.27
N VAL A 370 5.58 19.35 -3.20
CA VAL A 370 5.78 19.60 -4.65
C VAL A 370 4.64 19.10 -5.56
N VAL A 371 3.37 19.12 -5.10
CA VAL A 371 2.23 18.76 -5.98
C VAL A 371 1.14 19.83 -5.94
N ASP A 372 1.05 20.57 -7.04
CA ASP A 372 0.16 21.72 -7.21
C ASP A 372 -1.30 21.27 -7.47
N GLY A 373 -2.27 21.77 -6.69
CA GLY A 373 -3.71 21.58 -6.97
C GLY A 373 -4.65 21.30 -5.79
N GLY A 374 -4.16 21.02 -4.58
CA GLY A 374 -5.00 20.74 -3.41
C GLY A 374 -4.62 21.57 -2.18
N THR A 375 -5.50 22.49 -1.74
CA THR A 375 -5.27 23.29 -0.54
C THR A 375 -5.24 22.43 0.72
N ALA A 376 -4.10 22.42 1.43
CA ALA A 376 -3.97 21.79 2.74
C ALA A 376 -4.84 22.47 3.81
N PRO A 377 -5.19 21.71 4.87
CA PRO A 377 -4.54 22.02 6.14
C PRO A 377 -3.97 20.77 6.83
N GLY A 378 -2.70 20.83 7.23
CA GLY A 378 -2.03 19.79 7.99
C GLY A 378 -0.62 19.53 7.50
N ALA A 379 0.33 19.33 8.42
CA ALA A 379 1.67 18.87 8.12
C ALA A 379 1.68 17.36 7.82
N CYS A 380 2.88 16.75 7.71
CA CYS A 380 3.04 15.30 7.95
C CYS A 380 2.72 15.00 9.42
N THR A 381 1.44 14.93 9.72
CA THR A 381 0.86 14.57 11.00
C THR A 381 -0.51 14.00 10.66
N PRO A 382 -0.86 12.78 11.09
CA PRO A 382 -2.14 12.18 10.70
C PRO A 382 -3.30 13.11 11.05
N PRO A 383 -4.32 13.23 10.19
CA PRO A 383 -5.42 14.17 10.40
C PRO A 383 -6.13 13.85 11.72
N ALA A 384 -6.35 14.90 12.52
CA ALA A 384 -7.01 14.78 13.81
C ALA A 384 -8.50 14.46 13.64
N GLY A 385 -8.83 13.17 13.61
CA GLY A 385 -10.20 12.64 13.66
C GLY A 385 -10.80 12.26 12.30
N GLY A 386 -10.87 10.96 12.03
CA GLY A 386 -11.59 10.34 10.90
C GLY A 386 -11.47 8.82 10.99
N SER A 387 -12.59 8.09 11.02
CA SER A 387 -12.62 6.71 11.52
C SER A 387 -12.27 5.63 10.48
N SER A 388 -11.27 4.81 10.76
CA SER A 388 -11.09 3.46 10.19
C SER A 388 -10.59 2.42 11.21
N GLY A 389 -11.36 2.26 12.31
CA GLY A 389 -11.55 0.99 13.02
C GLY A 389 -10.45 0.43 13.93
N GLY A 390 -9.16 0.67 13.67
CA GLY A 390 -8.05 0.15 14.47
C GLY A 390 -7.17 1.25 15.05
N PRO A 391 -6.75 1.18 16.33
CA PRO A 391 -5.71 2.08 16.82
C PRO A 391 -4.37 1.77 16.13
N THR A 392 -3.65 2.83 15.77
CA THR A 392 -2.29 2.77 15.23
C THR A 392 -1.26 2.66 16.36
N PHE A 393 -0.15 1.97 16.11
CA PHE A 393 0.98 1.91 17.06
C PHE A 393 1.72 3.26 17.06
N VAL A 394 1.69 3.97 18.18
CA VAL A 394 2.35 5.27 18.35
C VAL A 394 3.39 5.14 19.47
N PRO A 395 4.70 5.21 19.18
CA PRO A 395 5.74 5.22 20.22
C PRO A 395 5.51 6.34 21.25
N GLY A 396 5.20 5.96 22.50
CA GLY A 396 4.84 6.91 23.57
C GLY A 396 3.38 7.40 23.59
N GLY A 397 2.53 6.90 22.68
CA GLY A 397 1.08 7.09 22.72
C GLY A 397 0.36 6.26 23.79
N PRO A 398 -0.99 6.32 23.85
CA PRO A 398 -1.78 5.60 24.85
C PRO A 398 -1.50 4.09 24.81
N PHE A 399 -1.06 3.51 25.93
CA PHE A 399 -0.55 2.13 25.96
C PHE A 399 -1.58 1.12 25.44
N GLY A 400 -2.83 1.21 25.87
CA GLY A 400 -3.89 0.31 25.42
C GLY A 400 -4.16 0.37 23.90
N ALA A 401 -4.07 1.56 23.31
CA ALA A 401 -4.16 1.72 21.86
C ALA A 401 -3.00 0.98 21.16
N ASN A 402 -1.78 1.10 21.70
CA ASN A 402 -0.61 0.36 21.18
C ASN A 402 -0.71 -1.16 21.36
N VAL A 403 -1.35 -1.65 22.42
CA VAL A 403 -1.59 -3.10 22.63
C VAL A 403 -2.52 -3.64 21.55
N ILE A 404 -3.67 -2.98 21.31
CA ILE A 404 -4.58 -3.39 20.22
C ILE A 404 -3.86 -3.28 18.88
N ALA A 405 -3.19 -2.16 18.58
CA ALA A 405 -2.43 -1.97 17.35
C ALA A 405 -1.43 -3.12 17.11
N ALA A 406 -0.70 -3.48 18.16
CA ALA A 406 0.32 -4.51 18.10
C ALA A 406 -0.25 -5.91 17.86
N ALA A 407 -1.45 -6.23 18.35
CA ALA A 407 -2.10 -7.50 18.06
C ALA A 407 -2.89 -7.50 16.74
N SER A 408 -3.51 -6.39 16.35
CA SER A 408 -4.37 -6.29 15.16
C SER A 408 -3.60 -6.60 13.88
N ARG A 409 -2.29 -6.29 13.84
CA ARG A 409 -1.41 -6.63 12.71
C ARG A 409 -1.32 -8.15 12.43
N TRP A 410 -1.73 -8.99 13.38
CA TRP A 410 -1.66 -10.46 13.27
C TRP A 410 -3.01 -11.11 13.00
N ILE A 411 -4.11 -10.36 12.81
CA ILE A 411 -5.41 -10.91 12.42
C ILE A 411 -5.25 -11.77 11.15
N GLY A 412 -5.83 -12.97 11.16
CA GLY A 412 -5.65 -13.99 10.13
C GLY A 412 -4.48 -14.96 10.38
N THR A 413 -3.56 -14.67 11.31
CA THR A 413 -2.47 -15.59 11.67
C THR A 413 -3.03 -16.88 12.29
N PRO A 414 -2.58 -18.09 11.89
CA PRO A 414 -3.05 -19.33 12.49
C PRO A 414 -2.80 -19.41 13.99
N TYR A 415 -3.70 -20.09 14.71
CA TYR A 415 -3.41 -20.55 16.06
C TYR A 415 -2.29 -21.60 16.02
N ALA A 416 -1.31 -21.46 16.92
CA ALA A 416 -0.28 -22.46 17.16
C ALA A 416 -0.08 -22.58 18.68
N TRP A 417 -0.37 -23.74 19.25
CA TRP A 417 -0.21 -24.02 20.67
C TRP A 417 1.24 -23.79 21.15
N GLY A 418 1.46 -22.98 22.17
CA GLY A 418 2.80 -22.58 22.61
C GLY A 418 3.50 -21.59 21.66
N GLY A 419 2.80 -21.06 20.67
CA GLY A 419 3.33 -20.13 19.67
C GLY A 419 3.24 -18.67 20.10
N GLY A 420 4.21 -17.88 19.64
CA GLY A 420 4.36 -16.45 19.94
C GLY A 420 5.51 -16.17 20.89
N ASP A 421 6.26 -15.10 20.66
CA ASP A 421 7.20 -14.52 21.63
C ASP A 421 7.24 -12.99 21.50
N SER A 422 8.20 -12.33 22.15
CA SER A 422 8.37 -10.86 22.10
C SER A 422 8.63 -10.31 20.68
N SER A 423 9.05 -11.15 19.75
CA SER A 423 9.51 -10.84 18.40
C SER A 423 8.44 -11.10 17.33
N GLY A 424 7.54 -12.06 17.55
CA GLY A 424 6.45 -12.38 16.61
C GLY A 424 5.85 -13.77 16.81
N PRO A 425 5.14 -14.33 15.81
CA PRO A 425 4.64 -15.69 15.86
C PRO A 425 5.79 -16.70 15.82
N THR A 426 5.67 -17.78 16.57
CA THR A 426 6.68 -18.85 16.64
C THR A 426 6.05 -20.21 16.33
N ARG A 427 6.89 -21.24 16.19
CA ARG A 427 6.43 -22.59 15.88
C ARG A 427 5.70 -23.20 17.08
N GLY A 428 4.54 -23.80 16.85
CA GLY A 428 3.80 -24.50 17.91
C GLY A 428 4.55 -25.71 18.47
N ILE A 429 4.19 -26.10 19.69
CA ILE A 429 4.73 -27.23 20.44
C ILE A 429 3.68 -28.34 20.62
N SER A 430 4.12 -29.55 20.93
CA SER A 430 3.23 -30.70 21.18
C SER A 430 2.60 -30.60 22.56
N ASP A 431 1.30 -30.91 22.64
CA ASP A 431 0.56 -31.07 23.89
C ASP A 431 0.47 -32.54 24.36
N GLY A 432 1.25 -33.44 23.74
CA GLY A 432 1.34 -34.86 24.11
C GLY A 432 0.28 -35.74 23.44
N GLY A 433 -0.13 -35.41 22.22
CA GLY A 433 -1.19 -36.11 21.48
C GLY A 433 -2.59 -35.57 21.74
N GLY A 434 -2.71 -34.32 22.19
CA GLY A 434 -3.98 -33.66 22.48
C GLY A 434 -4.53 -32.89 21.28
N ALA A 435 -5.23 -31.78 21.57
CA ALA A 435 -5.89 -30.96 20.56
C ALA A 435 -4.91 -30.23 19.65
N ALA A 436 -3.74 -29.82 20.17
CA ALA A 436 -2.72 -29.15 19.37
C ALA A 436 -2.11 -30.11 18.33
N ASP A 437 -1.72 -31.31 18.76
CA ASP A 437 -1.17 -32.33 17.85
C ASP A 437 -2.22 -32.84 16.85
N ALA A 438 -3.47 -33.02 17.27
CA ALA A 438 -4.57 -33.43 16.38
C ALA A 438 -4.88 -32.40 15.29
N ASN A 439 -4.68 -31.11 15.56
CA ASN A 439 -4.82 -30.02 14.58
C ASN A 439 -3.52 -29.71 13.82
N GLY A 440 -2.41 -30.42 14.11
CA GLY A 440 -1.11 -30.21 13.49
C GLY A 440 -0.42 -28.90 13.88
N ASP A 441 -0.72 -28.34 15.06
CA ASP A 441 -0.18 -27.04 15.49
C ASP A 441 1.36 -27.04 15.62
N THR A 442 1.97 -28.19 15.89
CA THR A 442 3.43 -28.43 15.85
C THR A 442 4.09 -28.18 14.48
N SER A 443 3.28 -28.16 13.41
CA SER A 443 3.71 -27.82 12.06
C SER A 443 3.49 -26.35 11.68
N LYS A 444 2.74 -25.60 12.48
CA LYS A 444 2.35 -24.21 12.22
C LYS A 444 3.29 -23.23 12.91
N THR A 445 3.45 -22.06 12.30
CA THR A 445 3.98 -20.85 12.95
C THR A 445 2.82 -19.91 13.19
N GLY A 446 2.66 -19.44 14.42
CA GLY A 446 1.48 -18.67 14.82
C GLY A 446 1.54 -18.21 16.27
N PHE A 447 0.37 -17.94 16.84
CA PHE A 447 0.20 -17.53 18.24
C PHE A 447 -0.76 -18.46 18.98
N ASP A 448 -0.50 -18.70 20.26
CA ASP A 448 -1.58 -18.98 21.22
C ASP A 448 -2.08 -17.68 21.88
N CYS A 449 -3.12 -17.79 22.70
CA CYS A 449 -3.76 -16.65 23.34
C CYS A 449 -2.78 -15.82 24.19
N SER A 450 -1.91 -16.47 24.95
CA SER A 450 -0.93 -15.83 25.81
C SER A 450 0.32 -15.34 25.07
N GLY A 451 0.72 -16.02 23.99
CA GLY A 451 1.79 -15.56 23.09
C GLY A 451 1.42 -14.25 22.38
N LEU A 452 0.16 -14.11 21.93
CA LEU A 452 -0.32 -12.89 21.28
C LEU A 452 -0.33 -11.69 22.23
N THR A 453 -0.79 -11.88 23.47
CA THR A 453 -0.82 -10.80 24.48
C THR A 453 0.57 -10.44 25.00
N LEU A 454 1.47 -11.44 25.13
CA LEU A 454 2.88 -11.23 25.45
C LEU A 454 3.53 -10.33 24.39
N TYR A 455 3.38 -10.69 23.10
CA TYR A 455 3.88 -9.88 21.99
C TYR A 455 3.30 -8.45 22.05
N ALA A 456 1.97 -8.33 22.15
CA ALA A 456 1.29 -7.04 22.11
C ALA A 456 1.73 -6.08 23.22
N VAL A 457 1.84 -6.57 24.46
CA VAL A 457 2.29 -5.79 25.62
C VAL A 457 3.80 -5.49 25.56
N PHE A 458 4.62 -6.43 25.07
CA PHE A 458 6.05 -6.18 24.86
C PHE A 458 6.27 -5.05 23.85
N GLN A 459 5.60 -5.11 22.70
CA GLN A 459 5.67 -4.06 21.68
C GLN A 459 5.11 -2.71 22.20
N ALA A 460 3.92 -2.70 22.81
CA ALA A 460 3.30 -1.49 23.37
C ALA A 460 4.17 -0.78 24.41
N SER A 461 4.96 -1.53 25.19
CA SER A 461 5.89 -1.00 26.18
C SER A 461 7.23 -0.51 25.61
N GLY A 462 7.50 -0.71 24.33
CA GLY A 462 8.83 -0.50 23.74
C GLY A 462 9.87 -1.46 24.30
N GLY A 463 9.49 -2.73 24.51
CA GLY A 463 10.35 -3.80 25.01
C GLY A 463 10.60 -3.82 26.52
N LYS A 464 9.83 -3.06 27.32
CA LYS A 464 10.01 -2.93 28.78
C LYS A 464 9.20 -3.92 29.60
N ILE A 465 8.10 -4.44 29.06
CA ILE A 465 7.17 -5.36 29.73
C ILE A 465 7.11 -6.68 28.94
N THR A 466 8.02 -7.61 29.24
CA THR A 466 7.90 -9.01 28.79
C THR A 466 7.00 -9.76 29.76
N LEU A 467 5.81 -10.16 29.32
CA LEU A 467 4.89 -11.00 30.10
C LEU A 467 5.33 -12.49 30.09
N PRO A 468 4.88 -13.32 31.06
CA PRO A 468 5.00 -14.76 30.97
C PRO A 468 4.21 -15.33 29.78
N HIS A 469 4.68 -16.43 29.17
CA HIS A 469 3.95 -17.17 28.14
C HIS A 469 2.98 -18.18 28.78
N TYR A 470 2.09 -17.68 29.65
CA TYR A 470 1.06 -18.48 30.32
C TYR A 470 -0.01 -17.58 30.94
N THR A 471 -1.30 -17.86 30.72
CA THR A 471 -2.44 -17.06 31.23
C THR A 471 -2.42 -16.87 32.74
N GLY A 472 -2.35 -17.96 33.50
CA GLY A 472 -2.21 -17.95 34.96
C GLY A 472 -3.26 -18.78 35.70
N ASP A 473 -2.83 -19.36 36.82
CA ASP A 473 -3.64 -20.13 37.77
C ASP A 473 -3.25 -19.84 39.23
N THR A 474 -3.98 -20.42 40.17
CA THR A 474 -3.79 -20.21 41.62
C THR A 474 -2.45 -20.71 42.20
N SER A 475 -1.72 -21.55 41.46
CA SER A 475 -0.39 -22.08 41.78
C SER A 475 0.74 -21.44 40.97
N ASN A 476 0.47 -21.05 39.71
CA ASN A 476 1.38 -20.29 38.86
C ASN A 476 0.66 -19.03 38.31
N PRO A 477 0.91 -17.83 38.87
CA PRO A 477 0.10 -16.63 38.57
C PRO A 477 0.10 -16.16 37.11
N GLY A 478 1.06 -16.59 36.28
CA GLY A 478 1.10 -16.26 34.85
C GLY A 478 1.05 -14.76 34.55
N GLN A 479 0.43 -14.39 33.42
CA GLN A 479 0.16 -13.01 33.05
C GLN A 479 -0.89 -12.35 33.96
N LEU A 480 -1.92 -13.11 34.39
CA LEU A 480 -2.98 -12.61 35.26
C LEU A 480 -2.41 -12.00 36.55
N GLY A 481 -1.47 -12.68 37.20
CA GLY A 481 -0.84 -12.19 38.43
C GLY A 481 0.43 -11.36 38.21
N ASP A 482 0.75 -10.94 36.99
CA ASP A 482 1.94 -10.13 36.72
C ASP A 482 1.85 -8.77 37.45
N PRO A 483 2.82 -8.38 38.31
CA PRO A 483 2.72 -7.19 39.14
C PRO A 483 2.78 -5.87 38.35
N ARG A 484 3.11 -5.90 37.05
CA ARG A 484 3.08 -4.73 36.16
C ARG A 484 1.67 -4.44 35.64
N GLY A 485 0.74 -5.38 35.79
CA GLY A 485 -0.68 -5.17 35.49
C GLY A 485 -1.44 -4.61 36.70
N GLN A 486 -2.31 -3.63 36.47
CA GLN A 486 -3.29 -3.16 37.44
C GLN A 486 -4.61 -3.92 37.28
N PRO A 487 -5.26 -4.36 38.38
CA PRO A 487 -6.56 -5.01 38.31
C PRO A 487 -7.64 -3.95 38.11
N ILE A 488 -8.50 -4.14 37.11
CA ILE A 488 -9.57 -3.20 36.77
C ILE A 488 -10.93 -3.90 36.98
N PRO A 489 -11.95 -3.22 37.55
CA PRO A 489 -13.33 -3.71 37.53
C PRO A 489 -13.81 -3.95 36.10
N PHE A 490 -14.64 -4.95 35.85
CA PHE A 490 -15.04 -5.30 34.47
C PHE A 490 -15.84 -4.18 33.77
N GLU A 491 -16.57 -3.39 34.54
CA GLU A 491 -17.29 -2.20 34.12
C GLU A 491 -16.36 -1.03 33.70
N ASP A 492 -15.13 -0.96 34.24
CA ASP A 492 -14.15 0.11 34.00
C ASP A 492 -13.13 -0.24 32.89
N LYS A 493 -13.37 -1.34 32.16
CA LYS A 493 -12.50 -1.82 31.08
C LYS A 493 -12.40 -0.81 29.92
N GLN A 494 -11.20 -0.67 29.37
CA GLN A 494 -10.88 0.25 28.28
C GLN A 494 -10.15 -0.47 27.15
N PRO A 495 -10.27 0.00 25.89
CA PRO A 495 -9.57 -0.59 24.76
C PRO A 495 -8.06 -0.76 25.04
N GLY A 496 -7.59 -2.01 24.94
CA GLY A 496 -6.22 -2.43 25.21
C GLY A 496 -5.99 -3.12 26.54
N ASP A 497 -7.01 -3.19 27.41
CA ASP A 497 -6.98 -4.08 28.57
C ASP A 497 -6.97 -5.55 28.16
N LEU A 498 -6.24 -6.36 28.91
CA LEU A 498 -6.27 -7.82 28.79
C LEU A 498 -7.40 -8.38 29.64
N ILE A 499 -8.29 -9.15 29.03
CA ILE A 499 -9.35 -9.92 29.71
C ILE A 499 -8.93 -11.38 29.75
N TYR A 500 -8.90 -11.96 30.94
CA TYR A 500 -8.61 -13.37 31.20
C TYR A 500 -9.90 -14.08 31.58
N PHE A 501 -10.04 -15.32 31.11
CA PHE A 501 -11.27 -16.11 31.24
C PHE A 501 -11.00 -17.43 31.97
N GLY A 502 -11.91 -17.82 32.87
CA GLY A 502 -11.87 -19.09 33.55
C GLY A 502 -12.77 -19.15 34.79
N SER A 503 -12.27 -19.73 35.88
CA SER A 503 -13.05 -19.88 37.12
C SER A 503 -12.16 -19.90 38.37
N GLY A 504 -12.55 -19.12 39.39
CA GLY A 504 -11.93 -19.15 40.72
C GLY A 504 -10.43 -18.81 40.73
N GLY A 505 -10.00 -17.93 39.81
CA GLY A 505 -8.60 -17.52 39.63
C GLY A 505 -7.74 -18.47 38.78
N ASN A 506 -8.32 -19.53 38.21
CA ASN A 506 -7.62 -20.40 37.25
C ASN A 506 -8.12 -20.05 35.84
N THR A 507 -7.22 -19.57 34.96
CA THR A 507 -7.59 -19.04 33.65
C THR A 507 -7.00 -19.84 32.51
N HIS A 508 -7.83 -20.16 31.51
CA HIS A 508 -7.44 -20.94 30.33
C HIS A 508 -7.35 -20.12 29.05
N HIS A 509 -7.82 -18.87 29.07
CA HIS A 509 -7.79 -18.01 27.89
C HIS A 509 -7.53 -16.54 28.24
N VAL A 510 -7.01 -15.79 27.27
CA VAL A 510 -6.83 -14.34 27.34
C VAL A 510 -7.08 -13.69 25.98
N GLY A 511 -7.61 -12.47 25.99
CA GLY A 511 -7.73 -11.62 24.81
C GLY A 511 -7.60 -10.14 25.15
N ILE A 512 -7.52 -9.30 24.12
CA ILE A 512 -7.40 -7.85 24.21
C ILE A 512 -8.77 -7.25 23.93
N TYR A 513 -9.32 -6.47 24.86
CA TYR A 513 -10.57 -5.74 24.63
C TYR A 513 -10.35 -4.62 23.61
N THR A 514 -11.14 -4.56 22.54
CA THR A 514 -10.97 -3.56 21.46
C THR A 514 -11.95 -2.39 21.52
N GLY A 515 -12.98 -2.48 22.37
CA GLY A 515 -14.07 -1.50 22.45
C GLY A 515 -15.41 -2.11 22.07
N THR A 516 -16.35 -1.27 21.62
CA THR A 516 -17.69 -1.70 21.21
C THR A 516 -17.95 -1.49 19.72
N GLU A 517 -18.50 -2.51 19.06
CA GLU A 517 -18.96 -2.44 17.67
C GLU A 517 -20.42 -2.86 17.60
N GLY A 518 -21.28 -2.08 16.93
CA GLY A 518 -22.72 -2.36 16.86
C GLY A 518 -23.44 -2.39 18.22
N GLY A 519 -22.80 -1.93 19.30
CA GLY A 519 -23.29 -2.06 20.68
C GLY A 519 -22.89 -3.35 21.41
N GLN A 520 -22.02 -4.18 20.83
CA GLN A 520 -21.43 -5.36 21.48
C GLN A 520 -19.98 -5.09 21.88
N ASP A 521 -19.56 -5.56 23.05
CA ASP A 521 -18.15 -5.58 23.47
C ASP A 521 -17.37 -6.54 22.55
N MET A 522 -16.21 -6.12 22.05
CA MET A 522 -15.39 -6.88 21.09
C MET A 522 -14.02 -7.26 21.68
N LEU A 523 -13.55 -8.46 21.35
CA LEU A 523 -12.32 -9.07 21.83
C LEU A 523 -11.42 -9.46 20.65
N LEU A 524 -10.16 -9.07 20.68
CA LEU A 524 -9.10 -9.52 19.78
C LEU A 524 -8.25 -10.60 20.46
N ASN A 525 -8.19 -11.80 19.89
CA ASN A 525 -7.48 -12.92 20.49
C ASN A 525 -7.02 -13.95 19.45
N ALA A 526 -6.12 -14.85 19.86
CA ALA A 526 -5.86 -16.13 19.20
C ALA A 526 -6.73 -17.20 19.90
N PRO A 527 -7.92 -17.56 19.36
CA PRO A 527 -8.94 -18.30 20.11
C PRO A 527 -8.58 -19.73 20.48
N GLN A 528 -8.36 -20.62 19.51
CA GLN A 528 -8.06 -22.04 19.75
C GLN A 528 -7.49 -22.72 18.49
N SER A 529 -6.95 -23.92 18.64
CA SER A 529 -6.46 -24.77 17.55
C SER A 529 -7.48 -24.89 16.41
N GLY A 530 -6.98 -24.77 15.17
CA GLY A 530 -7.80 -24.80 13.96
C GLY A 530 -8.48 -23.47 13.58
N GLN A 531 -8.32 -22.41 14.39
CA GLN A 531 -8.79 -21.05 14.09
C GLN A 531 -7.61 -20.09 13.87
N THR A 532 -7.91 -18.83 13.54
CA THR A 532 -6.94 -17.75 13.35
C THR A 532 -7.14 -16.64 14.37
N VAL A 533 -6.12 -15.80 14.57
CA VAL A 533 -6.25 -14.53 15.31
C VAL A 533 -7.37 -13.71 14.67
N SER A 534 -8.32 -13.24 15.49
CA SER A 534 -9.52 -12.57 14.99
C SER A 534 -10.11 -11.63 16.03
N ILE A 535 -10.96 -10.70 15.57
CA ILE A 535 -11.85 -9.92 16.44
C ILE A 535 -13.21 -10.63 16.50
N MET A 536 -13.69 -10.93 17.70
CA MET A 536 -14.95 -11.63 17.93
C MET A 536 -15.76 -10.98 19.08
N PRO A 537 -17.10 -11.10 19.10
CA PRO A 537 -17.90 -10.59 20.22
C PRO A 537 -17.54 -11.26 21.55
N LEU A 538 -17.32 -10.45 22.59
CA LEU A 538 -17.00 -10.89 23.95
C LEU A 538 -18.12 -11.77 24.55
N SER A 539 -19.36 -11.63 24.06
CA SER A 539 -20.50 -12.47 24.42
C SER A 539 -20.30 -13.96 24.11
N GLY A 540 -19.31 -14.34 23.30
CA GLY A 540 -18.92 -15.74 23.12
C GLY A 540 -18.43 -16.43 24.40
N TRP A 541 -18.00 -15.65 25.40
CA TRP A 541 -17.45 -16.10 26.68
C TRP A 541 -18.45 -15.91 27.86
N ALA A 542 -19.73 -15.74 27.55
CA ALA A 542 -20.76 -15.46 28.55
C ALA A 542 -20.96 -16.64 29.53
N GLY A 543 -20.72 -16.40 30.82
CA GLY A 543 -20.89 -17.39 31.89
C GLY A 543 -19.59 -17.79 32.60
N GLU A 544 -18.44 -17.33 32.11
CA GLU A 544 -17.14 -17.51 32.77
C GLU A 544 -16.79 -16.33 33.69
N ASP A 545 -15.88 -16.55 34.66
CA ASP A 545 -15.28 -15.45 35.42
C ASP A 545 -14.34 -14.66 34.49
N MET A 546 -14.54 -13.34 34.40
CA MET A 546 -13.70 -12.44 33.59
C MET A 546 -12.86 -11.53 34.48
N TYR A 547 -11.54 -11.60 34.33
CA TYR A 547 -10.59 -10.76 35.09
C TYR A 547 -9.91 -9.77 34.15
N VAL A 548 -9.97 -8.46 34.46
CA VAL A 548 -9.39 -7.41 33.61
C VAL A 548 -8.07 -6.90 34.19
N ARG A 549 -7.04 -6.80 33.34
CA ARG A 549 -5.72 -6.28 33.69
C ARG A 549 -5.28 -5.21 32.70
N ARG A 550 -4.98 -4.01 33.21
CA ARG A 550 -4.41 -2.90 32.44
C ARG A 550 -2.90 -2.88 32.63
N PHE A 551 -2.17 -2.82 31.52
CA PHE A 551 -0.72 -2.61 31.50
C PHE A 551 -0.42 -1.22 30.92
N GLY A 552 0.72 -0.63 31.30
CA GLY A 552 1.11 0.73 30.92
C GLY A 552 0.82 1.75 32.01
#